data_AF-A0A1I0E9I9-F1
#
_entry.id   AF-A0A1I0E9I9-F1
#
_cell.length_a   1.000
_cell.length_b   1.000
_cell.length_c   1.000
_cell.angle_alpha   90.00
_cell.angle_beta   90.00
_cell.angle_gamma   90.00
#
_symmetry.space_group_name_H-M   'P 1'
#
loop_
_entity.id
_entity.type
_entity.pdbx_description
1 polymer ?
#
loop_
_entity_poly.entity_id
_entity_poly.type
_entity_poly.pdbx_seq_one_letter_code
_entity_poly.pdbx_strand_id
1 'polypeptide(L)'
;MSLKERLTNDLKEAMKNKQQLRKNVITLIRSDIKQTEVDKRVELQDQDIIEIVSRQLKQRKDAVDEFQKGGRDDLVQETQEEISILLEYLPEQMSEEEVANVVKETISEIGANSMKDMGKVMAAVIPKVKGKADGKIVNQIVKQQLQ
;
A
#
# COMPACT_ATOMS: atom_id res chain seq x y z
N MET A 1 13.45 13.99 -7.84
CA MET A 1 12.84 13.13 -8.87
C MET A 1 11.50 12.69 -8.33
N SER A 2 10.41 12.89 -9.07
CA SER A 2 9.08 12.43 -8.65
C SER A 2 8.99 10.91 -8.69
N LEU A 3 7.98 10.33 -8.04
CA LEU A 3 7.77 8.88 -8.08
C LEU A 3 7.46 8.39 -9.50
N LYS A 4 6.74 9.19 -10.30
CA LYS A 4 6.44 8.93 -11.72
C LYS A 4 7.71 8.90 -12.59
N GLU A 5 8.64 9.82 -12.35
CA GLU A 5 9.95 9.84 -13.00
C GLU A 5 10.80 8.65 -12.58
N ARG A 6 10.82 8.32 -11.27
CA ARG A 6 11.53 7.15 -10.73
C ARG A 6 11.08 5.87 -11.41
N LEU A 7 9.77 5.61 -11.44
CA LEU A 7 9.19 4.43 -12.11
C LEU A 7 9.56 4.37 -13.60
N THR A 8 9.67 5.52 -14.27
CA THR A 8 10.05 5.56 -15.68
C THR A 8 11.53 5.22 -15.89
N ASN A 9 12.41 5.69 -15.01
CA ASN A 9 13.83 5.38 -15.07
C ASN A 9 14.10 3.91 -14.68
N ASP A 10 13.49 3.43 -13.61
CA ASP A 10 13.65 2.05 -13.14
C ASP A 10 13.11 1.04 -14.17
N LEU A 11 12.07 1.38 -14.94
CA LEU A 11 11.61 0.55 -16.05
C LEU A 11 12.69 0.40 -17.13
N LYS A 12 13.36 1.50 -17.50
CA LYS A 12 14.44 1.47 -18.49
C LYS A 12 15.61 0.62 -17.99
N GLU A 13 15.97 0.76 -16.72
CA GLU A 13 17.02 -0.04 -16.10
C GLU A 13 16.64 -1.52 -16.05
N ALA A 14 15.42 -1.86 -15.64
CA ALA A 14 14.92 -3.23 -15.62
C ALA A 14 14.95 -3.86 -17.02
N MET A 15 14.60 -3.11 -18.07
CA MET A 15 14.72 -3.56 -19.46
C MET A 15 16.17 -3.79 -19.88
N LYS A 16 17.08 -2.86 -19.55
CA LYS A 16 18.52 -2.97 -19.87
C LYS A 16 19.16 -4.17 -19.19
N ASN A 17 18.82 -4.40 -17.93
CA ASN A 17 19.36 -5.46 -17.08
C ASN A 17 18.59 -6.78 -17.20
N LYS A 18 17.59 -6.87 -18.09
CA LYS A 18 16.75 -8.06 -18.32
C LYS A 18 16.04 -8.57 -17.06
N GLN A 19 15.67 -7.66 -16.15
CA GLN A 19 14.94 -7.95 -14.92
C GLN A 19 13.44 -8.07 -15.22
N GLN A 20 13.02 -9.24 -15.72
CA GLN A 20 11.67 -9.43 -16.24
C GLN A 20 10.57 -9.18 -15.21
N LEU A 21 10.72 -9.70 -13.98
CA LEU A 21 9.72 -9.52 -12.92
C LEU A 21 9.56 -8.04 -12.54
N ARG A 22 10.68 -7.36 -12.24
CA ARG A 22 10.70 -5.91 -11.94
C ARG A 22 10.09 -5.09 -13.07
N LYS A 23 10.43 -5.39 -14.32
CA LYS A 23 9.82 -4.74 -15.50
C LYS A 23 8.30 -4.93 -15.48
N ASN A 24 7.81 -6.14 -15.24
CA ASN A 24 6.37 -6.44 -15.21
C ASN A 24 5.66 -5.65 -14.10
N VAL A 25 6.18 -5.68 -12.88
CA VAL A 25 5.63 -4.95 -11.72
C VAL A 25 5.56 -3.45 -12.02
N ILE A 26 6.67 -2.83 -12.46
CA ILE A 26 6.71 -1.40 -12.79
C ILE A 26 5.74 -1.05 -13.93
N THR A 27 5.61 -1.94 -14.92
CA THR A 27 4.68 -1.74 -16.04
C THR A 27 3.22 -1.73 -15.57
N LEU A 28 2.86 -2.60 -14.63
CA LEU A 28 1.53 -2.64 -14.04
C LEU A 28 1.25 -1.37 -13.21
N ILE A 29 2.19 -0.93 -12.37
CA ILE A 29 2.06 0.33 -11.63
C ILE A 29 1.81 1.49 -12.59
N ARG A 30 2.64 1.64 -13.63
CA ARG A 30 2.51 2.74 -14.60
C ARG A 30 1.21 2.68 -15.40
N SER A 31 0.72 1.47 -15.70
CA SER A 31 -0.57 1.28 -16.35
C SER A 31 -1.72 1.76 -15.47
N ASP A 32 -1.72 1.41 -14.19
CA ASP A 32 -2.74 1.87 -13.23
C ASP A 32 -2.71 3.38 -13.02
N ILE A 33 -1.52 3.99 -12.96
CA ILE A 33 -1.35 5.44 -12.91
C ILE A 33 -2.02 6.07 -14.13
N LYS A 34 -1.63 5.64 -15.33
CA LYS A 34 -2.18 6.18 -16.58
C LYS A 34 -3.68 6.00 -16.69
N GLN A 35 -4.19 4.82 -16.33
CA GLN A 35 -5.62 4.53 -16.31
C GLN A 35 -6.36 5.53 -15.39
N THR A 36 -5.85 5.72 -14.17
CA THR A 36 -6.45 6.64 -13.19
C THR A 36 -6.40 8.09 -13.66
N GLU A 37 -5.29 8.53 -14.27
CA GLU A 37 -5.15 9.88 -14.85
C GLU A 37 -6.17 10.13 -15.97
N VAL A 38 -6.37 9.15 -16.84
CA VAL A 38 -7.34 9.22 -17.94
C VAL A 38 -8.76 9.25 -17.41
N ASP A 39 -9.10 8.35 -16.48
CA ASP A 39 -10.45 8.21 -15.93
C ASP A 39 -10.87 9.46 -15.15
N LYS A 40 -9.95 10.02 -14.34
CA LYS A 40 -10.21 11.19 -13.51
C LYS A 40 -9.91 12.52 -14.22
N ARG A 41 -9.25 12.49 -15.38
CA ARG A 41 -8.76 13.66 -16.12
C ARG A 41 -7.88 14.58 -15.26
N VAL A 42 -6.98 13.99 -14.50
CA VAL A 42 -6.02 14.69 -13.62
C VAL A 42 -4.63 14.14 -13.82
N GLU A 43 -3.62 14.91 -13.44
CA GLU A 43 -2.27 14.39 -13.26
C GLU A 43 -2.07 13.99 -11.80
N LEU A 44 -1.68 12.74 -11.58
CA LEU A 44 -1.52 12.20 -10.24
C LEU A 44 -0.24 12.73 -9.59
N GLN A 45 -0.37 13.13 -8.33
CA GLN A 45 0.77 13.49 -7.51
C GLN A 45 1.35 12.24 -6.84
N ASP A 46 2.55 12.34 -6.28
CA ASP A 46 3.24 11.22 -5.65
C ASP A 46 2.39 10.53 -4.57
N GLN A 47 1.56 11.28 -3.83
CA GLN A 47 0.65 10.71 -2.84
C GLN A 47 -0.41 9.79 -3.45
N ASP A 48 -0.96 10.15 -4.61
CA ASP A 48 -1.96 9.33 -5.30
C ASP A 48 -1.30 8.09 -5.92
N ILE A 49 -0.05 8.22 -6.38
CA ILE A 49 0.73 7.09 -6.88
C ILE A 49 1.02 6.11 -5.74
N ILE A 50 1.37 6.61 -4.55
CA ILE A 50 1.55 5.78 -3.34
C ILE A 50 0.27 4.99 -3.02
N GLU A 51 -0.92 5.58 -3.18
CA GLU A 51 -2.19 4.86 -3.00
C GLU A 51 -2.34 3.70 -4.01
N ILE A 52 -2.00 3.93 -5.28
CA ILE A 52 -2.04 2.90 -6.32
C ILE A 52 -1.08 1.76 -5.97
N VAL A 53 0.16 2.07 -5.62
CA VAL A 53 1.16 1.06 -5.24
C VAL A 53 0.73 0.30 -3.99
N SER A 54 0.18 0.99 -2.99
CA SER A 54 -0.34 0.37 -1.76
C SER A 54 -1.49 -0.60 -2.04
N ARG A 55 -2.38 -0.24 -2.97
CA ARG A 55 -3.46 -1.11 -3.43
C ARG A 55 -2.92 -2.36 -4.11
N GLN A 56 -1.93 -2.22 -4.99
CA GLN A 56 -1.30 -3.38 -5.64
C GLN A 56 -0.57 -4.27 -4.63
N LEU A 57 0.18 -3.68 -3.68
CA LEU A 57 0.84 -4.42 -2.60
C LEU A 57 -0.17 -5.28 -1.82
N LYS A 58 -1.31 -4.71 -1.47
CA LYS A 58 -2.38 -5.43 -0.79
C LYS A 58 -2.91 -6.60 -1.61
N GLN A 59 -3.16 -6.40 -2.91
CA GLN A 59 -3.61 -7.49 -3.79
C GLN A 59 -2.60 -8.65 -3.82
N ARG A 60 -1.30 -8.35 -3.77
CA ARG A 60 -0.25 -9.39 -3.73
C ARG A 60 -0.22 -10.12 -2.40
N LYS A 61 -0.36 -9.41 -1.28
CA LYS A 61 -0.50 -10.02 0.06
C LYS A 61 -1.71 -10.95 0.13
N ASP A 62 -2.88 -10.45 -0.31
CA ASP A 62 -4.11 -11.25 -0.38
C ASP A 62 -3.91 -12.49 -1.30
N ALA A 63 -3.17 -12.35 -2.41
CA ALA A 63 -2.87 -13.47 -3.31
C ALA A 63 -1.90 -14.49 -2.72
N VAL A 64 -0.87 -14.06 -1.96
CA VAL A 64 0.05 -14.97 -1.25
C VAL A 64 -0.74 -15.88 -0.33
N ASP A 65 -1.65 -15.33 0.46
CA ASP A 65 -2.48 -16.11 1.39
C ASP A 65 -3.33 -17.17 0.65
N GLU A 66 -3.89 -16.81 -0.51
CA GLU A 66 -4.67 -17.74 -1.33
C GLU A 66 -3.80 -18.81 -2.00
N PHE A 67 -2.61 -18.46 -2.49
CA PHE A 67 -1.67 -19.42 -3.08
C PHE A 67 -1.12 -20.40 -2.03
N GLN A 68 -0.84 -19.92 -0.81
CA GLN A 68 -0.45 -20.77 0.31
C GLN A 68 -1.55 -21.78 0.67
N LYS A 69 -2.81 -21.34 0.78
CA LYS A 69 -3.96 -22.24 1.00
C LYS A 69 -4.11 -23.26 -0.12
N GLY A 70 -3.77 -22.89 -1.35
CA GLY A 70 -3.81 -23.76 -2.52
C GLY A 70 -2.59 -24.67 -2.72
N GLY A 71 -1.57 -24.59 -1.86
CA GLY A 71 -0.32 -25.36 -1.99
C GLY A 71 0.51 -25.00 -3.23
N ARG A 72 0.42 -23.74 -3.69
CA ARG A 72 1.12 -23.23 -4.89
C ARG A 72 2.37 -22.44 -4.49
N ASP A 73 3.35 -23.14 -3.93
CA ASP A 73 4.60 -22.53 -3.43
C ASP A 73 5.38 -21.78 -4.51
N ASP A 74 5.27 -22.21 -5.78
CA ASP A 74 5.83 -21.52 -6.94
C ASP A 74 5.30 -20.09 -7.07
N LEU A 75 3.98 -19.93 -6.96
CA LEU A 75 3.32 -18.63 -7.04
C LEU A 75 3.54 -17.79 -5.78
N VAL A 76 3.69 -18.43 -4.61
CA VAL A 76 4.03 -17.74 -3.36
C VAL A 76 5.40 -17.07 -3.49
N GLN A 77 6.40 -17.78 -3.99
CA GLN A 77 7.75 -17.23 -4.16
C GLN A 77 7.75 -16.06 -5.15
N GLU A 78 7.15 -16.22 -6.33
CA GLU A 78 7.06 -15.16 -7.34
C GLU A 78 6.33 -13.93 -6.79
N THR A 79 5.20 -14.12 -6.11
CA THR A 79 4.41 -13.02 -5.54
C THR A 79 5.15 -12.31 -4.40
N GLN A 80 5.95 -13.04 -3.62
CA GLN A 80 6.78 -12.45 -2.56
C GLN A 80 7.88 -11.55 -3.14
N GLU A 81 8.45 -11.92 -4.29
CA GLU A 81 9.39 -11.06 -5.02
C GLU A 81 8.69 -9.80 -5.58
N GLU A 82 7.46 -9.93 -6.10
CA GLU A 82 6.66 -8.76 -6.51
C GLU A 82 6.42 -7.80 -5.34
N ILE A 83 6.10 -8.33 -4.16
CA ILE A 83 5.92 -7.56 -2.92
C ILE A 83 7.19 -6.78 -2.60
N SER A 84 8.36 -7.43 -2.65
CA SER A 84 9.64 -6.76 -2.40
C SER A 84 9.88 -5.58 -3.36
N ILE A 85 9.56 -5.75 -4.64
CA ILE A 85 9.69 -4.67 -5.64
C ILE A 85 8.71 -3.52 -5.34
N LEU A 86 7.45 -3.83 -4.99
CA LEU A 86 6.44 -2.81 -4.67
C LEU A 86 6.82 -1.99 -3.44
N LEU A 87 7.41 -2.61 -2.43
CA LEU A 87 7.84 -1.95 -1.19
C LEU A 87 8.91 -0.86 -1.44
N GLU A 88 9.72 -0.99 -2.48
CA GLU A 88 10.72 0.04 -2.83
C GLU A 88 10.11 1.38 -3.27
N TYR A 89 8.84 1.37 -3.69
CA TYR A 89 8.09 2.53 -4.14
C TYR A 89 7.14 3.09 -3.10
N LEU A 90 7.13 2.51 -1.90
CA LEU A 90 6.32 2.96 -0.77
C LEU A 90 7.19 3.58 0.31
N PRO A 91 6.62 4.46 1.15
CA PRO A 91 7.22 4.78 2.44
C PRO A 91 7.40 3.51 3.27
N GLU A 92 8.29 3.60 4.27
CA GLU A 92 8.50 2.55 5.25
C GLU A 92 7.15 2.07 5.82
N GLN A 93 6.92 0.76 5.71
CA GLN A 93 5.68 0.15 6.16
C GLN A 93 5.72 -0.01 7.68
N MET A 94 4.63 0.39 8.32
CA MET A 94 4.45 0.26 9.75
C MET A 94 4.03 -1.18 10.07
N SER A 95 4.62 -1.71 11.13
CA SER A 95 4.16 -2.92 11.79
C SER A 95 2.79 -2.72 12.42
N GLU A 96 2.09 -3.82 12.73
CA GLU A 96 0.79 -3.75 13.41
C GLU A 96 0.90 -3.04 14.77
N GLU A 97 2.01 -3.23 15.49
CA GLU A 97 2.28 -2.56 16.77
C GLU A 97 2.44 -1.05 16.62
N GLU A 98 3.17 -0.59 15.61
CA GLU A 98 3.32 0.84 15.32
C GLU A 98 1.99 1.47 14.90
N VAL A 99 1.19 0.77 14.09
CA VAL A 99 -0.16 1.22 13.74
C VAL A 99 -1.03 1.30 15.01
N ALA A 100 -0.96 0.31 15.89
CA ALA A 100 -1.69 0.31 17.15
C ALA A 100 -1.31 1.49 18.06
N ASN A 101 -0.01 1.84 18.11
CA ASN A 101 0.46 3.00 18.86
C ASN A 101 -0.08 4.31 18.27
N VAL A 102 0.00 4.50 16.94
CA VAL A 102 -0.56 5.70 16.28
C VAL A 102 -2.06 5.82 16.50
N VAL A 103 -2.80 4.71 16.44
CA VAL A 103 -4.24 4.70 16.70
C VAL A 103 -4.52 5.11 18.15
N LYS A 104 -3.81 4.54 19.13
CA LYS A 104 -3.98 4.83 20.55
C LYS A 104 -3.71 6.29 20.88
N GLU A 105 -2.60 6.84 20.36
CA GLU A 105 -2.27 8.25 20.48
C GLU A 105 -3.37 9.13 19.89
N THR A 106 -3.84 8.79 18.68
CA THR A 106 -4.88 9.56 18.00
C THR A 106 -6.22 9.52 18.75
N ILE A 107 -6.60 8.38 19.31
CA ILE A 107 -7.79 8.23 20.17
C ILE A 107 -7.68 9.16 21.39
N SER A 108 -6.52 9.16 22.05
CA SER A 108 -6.25 10.02 23.20
C SER A 108 -6.27 11.52 22.84
N GLU A 109 -5.69 11.90 21.70
CA GLU A 109 -5.65 13.29 21.23
C GLU A 109 -7.05 13.87 20.99
N ILE A 110 -7.96 13.07 20.42
CA ILE A 110 -9.30 13.54 20.03
C ILE A 110 -10.39 13.22 21.06
N GLY A 111 -10.03 12.56 22.17
CA GLY A 111 -10.93 12.14 23.23
C GLY A 111 -12.01 11.16 22.78
N ALA A 112 -11.69 10.27 21.85
CA ALA A 112 -12.62 9.27 21.34
C ALA A 112 -12.77 8.12 22.35
N ASN A 113 -14.00 7.74 22.69
CA ASN A 113 -14.25 6.77 23.77
C ASN A 113 -15.22 5.66 23.36
N SER A 114 -15.73 5.68 22.13
CA SER A 114 -16.72 4.70 21.69
C SER A 114 -16.67 4.45 20.19
N MET A 115 -17.30 3.37 19.77
CA MET A 115 -17.55 3.06 18.34
C MET A 115 -18.30 4.18 17.58
N LYS A 116 -18.98 5.10 18.26
CA LYS A 116 -19.60 6.27 17.61
C LYS A 116 -18.55 7.25 17.07
N ASP A 117 -17.36 7.26 17.68
CA ASP A 117 -16.24 8.12 17.29
C ASP A 117 -15.36 7.49 16.20
N MET A 118 -15.67 6.26 15.77
CA MET A 118 -14.93 5.51 14.75
C MET A 118 -14.64 6.37 13.50
N GLY A 119 -15.65 7.07 12.98
CA GLY A 119 -15.46 7.93 11.80
C GLY A 119 -14.48 9.07 12.04
N LYS A 120 -14.50 9.66 13.24
CA LYS A 120 -13.59 10.74 13.66
C LYS A 120 -12.15 10.22 13.85
N VAL A 121 -12.00 9.06 14.48
CA VAL A 121 -10.69 8.40 14.66
C VAL A 121 -10.10 8.03 13.30
N MET A 122 -10.87 7.40 12.41
CA MET A 122 -10.41 7.05 11.07
C MET A 122 -9.99 8.29 10.28
N ALA A 123 -10.76 9.38 10.32
CA ALA A 123 -10.40 10.63 9.64
C ALA A 123 -9.06 11.22 10.14
N ALA A 124 -8.73 11.04 11.42
CA ALA A 124 -7.50 11.54 12.01
C ALA A 124 -6.30 10.57 11.83
N VAL A 125 -6.53 9.25 11.85
CA VAL A 125 -5.47 8.24 11.70
C VAL A 125 -5.05 8.08 10.24
N ILE A 126 -5.99 8.05 9.29
CA ILE A 126 -5.70 7.75 7.88
C ILE A 126 -4.58 8.64 7.31
N PRO A 127 -4.57 9.97 7.50
CA PRO A 127 -3.45 10.80 7.05
C PRO A 127 -2.09 10.43 7.64
N LYS A 128 -2.05 9.94 8.89
CA LYS A 128 -0.81 9.55 9.59
C LYS A 128 -0.23 8.23 9.07
N VAL A 129 -1.09 7.32 8.60
CA VAL A 129 -0.71 5.96 8.16
C VAL A 129 -0.84 5.73 6.65
N LYS A 130 -1.23 6.77 5.89
CA LYS A 130 -1.47 6.70 4.45
C LYS A 130 -0.22 6.20 3.72
N GLY A 131 -0.36 5.10 2.98
CA GLY A 131 0.73 4.47 2.24
C GLY A 131 1.77 3.73 3.10
N LYS A 132 1.60 3.74 4.43
CA LYS A 132 2.47 3.09 5.40
C LYS A 132 1.83 1.85 6.03
N ALA A 133 0.51 1.72 5.97
CA ALA A 133 -0.22 0.57 6.51
C ALA A 133 -1.43 0.23 5.63
N ASP A 134 -1.87 -1.04 5.67
CA ASP A 134 -3.12 -1.44 5.04
C ASP A 134 -4.32 -0.86 5.81
N GLY A 135 -5.18 -0.11 5.11
CA GLY A 135 -6.41 0.43 5.67
C GLY A 135 -7.36 -0.60 6.31
N LYS A 136 -7.34 -1.88 5.88
CA LYS A 136 -8.07 -2.97 6.56
C LYS A 136 -7.52 -3.20 7.96
N ILE A 137 -6.19 -3.30 8.11
CA ILE A 137 -5.51 -3.49 9.39
C ILE A 137 -5.76 -2.30 10.30
N VAL A 138 -5.62 -1.08 9.77
CA VAL A 138 -5.93 0.17 10.51
C VAL A 138 -7.37 0.15 11.03
N ASN A 139 -8.35 -0.19 10.19
CA ASN A 139 -9.75 -0.24 10.59
C ASN A 139 -10.00 -1.29 11.68
N GLN A 140 -9.38 -2.47 11.55
CA GLN A 140 -9.47 -3.54 12.55
C GLN A 140 -8.90 -3.10 13.90
N ILE A 141 -7.72 -2.49 13.92
CA ILE A 141 -7.06 -1.99 15.13
C ILE A 141 -7.89 -0.88 15.78
N VAL A 142 -8.39 0.09 15.00
CA VAL A 142 -9.27 1.15 15.53
C VAL A 142 -10.52 0.54 16.16
N LYS A 143 -11.12 -0.47 15.52
CA LYS A 143 -12.29 -1.16 16.06
C LYS A 143 -11.98 -1.87 17.38
N GLN A 144 -10.83 -2.54 17.47
CA GLN A 144 -10.41 -3.22 18.68
C GLN A 144 -10.14 -2.25 19.85
N GLN A 145 -9.64 -1.03 19.58
CA GLN A 145 -9.33 -0.06 20.62
C GLN A 145 -10.52 0.80 21.08
N LEU A 146 -11.62 0.81 20.32
CA LEU A 146 -12.85 1.55 20.64
C LEU A 146 -14.00 0.66 21.13
N GLN A 147 -13.78 -0.66 21.20
CA GLN A 147 -14.68 -1.64 21.80
C GLN A 147 -14.46 -1.71 23.31
#